data_AF-A0A967FMA6-F1
#
_entry.id   AF-A0A967FMA6-F1
#
_cell.length_a   1.000
_cell.length_b   1.000
_cell.length_c   1.000
_cell.angle_alpha   90.00
_cell.angle_beta   90.00
_cell.angle_gamma   90.00
#
_symmetry.space_group_name_H-M   'P 1'
#
loop_
_entity.id
_entity.type
_entity.pdbx_description
1 polymer ?
#
loop_
_entity_poly.entity_id
_entity_poly.type
_entity_poly.pdbx_seq_one_letter_code
_entity_poly.pdbx_strand_id
1 'polypeptide(L)'
;MASAQFDRDMQYYTYPDQRGLNQFEAPFETDVEFDGLNVRIGGANTLQFQGISQDNDAGSLGELESNFNLATSNLDIDVALANGLRMHLRTYLSSQHHSETYVKGGYMQVDRLDFISEGFASGLMDHVRIKVGHMEPNYGDAHFRRTDNAFAIHNPFVGNYIMDSFTTEVGGEVYVHGNGLFGMIGLT
;
A
#
# COMPACT_ATOMS: atom_id res chain seq x y z
N MET A 1 18.70 -1.99 -30.29
CA MET A 1 17.24 -1.93 -30.05
C MET A 1 17.04 -2.36 -28.61
N ALA A 2 17.10 -1.43 -27.66
CA ALA A 2 16.83 -1.74 -26.26
C ALA A 2 15.30 -1.82 -26.12
N SER A 3 14.79 -3.04 -26.03
CA SER A 3 13.44 -3.27 -25.52
C SER A 3 13.47 -2.89 -24.05
N ALA A 4 12.97 -1.70 -23.71
CA ALA A 4 12.61 -1.36 -22.33
C ALA A 4 11.38 -2.21 -21.96
N GLN A 5 11.61 -3.49 -21.74
CA GLN A 5 10.71 -4.27 -20.91
C GLN A 5 10.93 -3.69 -19.52
N PHE A 6 10.02 -2.82 -19.08
CA PHE A 6 10.03 -2.35 -17.71
C PHE A 6 9.94 -3.60 -16.84
N ASP A 7 11.06 -4.00 -16.25
CA ASP A 7 11.03 -4.97 -15.19
C ASP A 7 10.24 -4.33 -14.05
N ARG A 8 9.04 -4.85 -13.82
CA ARG A 8 8.12 -4.35 -12.79
C ARG A 8 8.43 -4.98 -11.44
N ASP A 9 9.38 -5.91 -11.41
CA ASP A 9 9.85 -6.54 -10.20
C ASP A 9 10.82 -5.59 -9.49
N MET A 10 10.72 -5.58 -8.17
CA MET A 10 11.44 -4.64 -7.31
C MET A 10 11.78 -5.37 -6.02
N GLN A 11 12.96 -5.10 -5.48
CA GLN A 11 13.36 -5.62 -4.19
C GLN A 11 12.36 -5.23 -3.09
N TYR A 12 12.05 -6.18 -2.21
CA TYR A 12 11.23 -5.95 -1.02
C TYR A 12 9.88 -5.27 -1.36
N TYR A 13 9.19 -5.80 -2.36
CA TYR A 13 7.99 -5.22 -2.95
C TYR A 13 6.76 -6.13 -2.86
N THR A 14 5.64 -5.59 -2.37
CA THR A 14 4.32 -6.24 -2.49
C THR A 14 3.68 -5.86 -3.81
N TYR A 15 3.34 -6.85 -4.63
CA TYR A 15 2.71 -6.60 -5.93
C TYR A 15 1.25 -6.17 -5.79
N PRO A 16 0.81 -5.08 -6.45
CA PRO A 16 -0.58 -4.62 -6.40
C PRO A 16 -1.48 -5.38 -7.37
N ASP A 17 -1.14 -6.62 -7.71
CA ASP A 17 -1.92 -7.53 -8.53
C ASP A 17 -2.20 -8.83 -7.75
N GLN A 18 -2.66 -9.87 -8.45
CA GLN A 18 -2.99 -11.15 -7.83
C GLN A 18 -1.83 -11.78 -7.06
N ARG A 19 -0.57 -11.44 -7.38
CA ARG A 19 0.61 -11.95 -6.66
C ARG A 19 0.71 -11.45 -5.22
N GLY A 20 0.14 -10.29 -4.90
CA GLY A 20 0.12 -9.74 -3.54
C GLY A 20 -1.09 -10.15 -2.70
N LEU A 21 -1.96 -11.02 -3.21
CA LEU A 21 -3.10 -11.52 -2.44
C LEU A 21 -2.64 -12.31 -1.22
N ASN A 22 -3.30 -12.09 -0.08
CA ASN A 22 -3.00 -12.74 1.21
C ASN A 22 -1.56 -12.52 1.71
N GLN A 23 -0.93 -11.43 1.29
CA GLN A 23 0.36 -11.00 1.78
C GLN A 23 0.17 -9.92 2.84
N PHE A 24 0.68 -10.17 4.05
CA PHE A 24 0.70 -9.16 5.11
C PHE A 24 1.78 -8.13 4.79
N GLU A 25 3.05 -8.50 4.78
CA GLU A 25 4.13 -7.54 4.53
C GLU A 25 4.86 -7.80 3.23
N ALA A 26 5.51 -6.75 2.71
CA ALA A 26 6.46 -6.92 1.63
C ALA A 26 7.48 -8.00 2.00
N PRO A 27 7.94 -8.85 1.05
CA PRO A 27 8.85 -9.93 1.36
C PRO A 27 10.09 -9.39 2.06
N PHE A 28 10.56 -10.08 3.11
CA PHE A 28 11.79 -9.69 3.82
C PHE A 28 13.06 -10.19 3.11
N GLU A 29 12.91 -11.16 2.21
CA GLU A 29 13.96 -11.64 1.33
C GLU A 29 13.60 -11.29 -0.12
N THR A 30 14.61 -11.17 -0.97
CA THR A 30 14.42 -10.84 -2.39
C THR A 30 15.46 -11.58 -3.22
N ASP A 31 15.04 -12.12 -4.36
CA ASP A 31 15.89 -12.67 -5.42
C ASP A 31 16.13 -11.65 -6.54
N VAL A 32 15.39 -10.54 -6.54
CA VAL A 32 15.59 -9.40 -7.44
C VAL A 32 16.93 -8.72 -7.15
N GLU A 33 17.79 -8.62 -8.16
CA GLU A 33 19.05 -7.87 -8.11
C GLU A 33 18.78 -6.37 -8.26
N PHE A 34 19.54 -5.54 -7.54
CA PHE A 34 19.49 -4.09 -7.71
C PHE A 34 20.44 -3.67 -8.84
N ASP A 35 19.89 -3.37 -10.02
CA ASP A 35 20.63 -2.88 -11.20
C ASP A 35 20.52 -1.34 -11.39
N GLY A 36 20.39 -0.61 -10.28
CA GLY A 36 20.27 0.84 -10.28
C GLY A 36 18.84 1.36 -10.06
N LEU A 37 18.69 2.69 -10.21
CA LEU A 37 17.43 3.40 -9.95
C LEU A 37 16.29 2.83 -10.81
N ASN A 38 15.29 2.22 -10.18
CA ASN A 38 14.08 1.73 -10.85
C ASN A 38 12.86 2.52 -10.37
N VAL A 39 12.11 3.10 -11.32
CA VAL A 39 10.88 3.83 -11.05
C VAL A 39 9.70 3.08 -11.67
N ARG A 40 8.75 2.69 -10.83
CA ARG A 40 7.50 2.07 -11.22
C ARG A 40 6.35 3.05 -11.00
N ILE A 41 5.63 3.34 -12.07
CA ILE A 41 4.39 4.12 -12.02
C ILE A 41 3.21 3.15 -12.08
N GLY A 42 2.33 3.26 -11.10
CA GLY A 42 1.11 2.47 -10.97
C GLY A 42 -0.13 3.35 -10.87
N GLY A 43 -1.28 2.75 -11.10
CA GLY A 43 -2.56 3.41 -10.90
C GLY A 43 -3.67 2.40 -10.69
N ALA A 44 -4.73 2.86 -10.04
CA ALA A 44 -5.97 2.12 -9.88
C ALA A 44 -7.15 3.05 -10.20
N ASN A 45 -8.18 2.52 -10.83
CA ASN A 45 -9.43 3.22 -11.10
C ASN A 45 -10.59 2.27 -10.81
N THR A 46 -11.57 2.73 -10.05
CA THR A 46 -12.73 1.94 -9.68
C THR A 46 -14.01 2.74 -9.91
N LEU A 47 -14.93 2.16 -10.68
CA LEU A 47 -16.30 2.66 -10.90
C LEU A 47 -17.27 1.61 -10.36
N GLN A 48 -18.18 2.04 -9.48
CA GLN A 48 -19.14 1.16 -8.82
C GLN A 48 -20.55 1.55 -9.24
N PHE A 49 -21.38 0.57 -9.58
CA PHE A 49 -22.83 0.73 -9.65
C PHE A 49 -23.42 0.22 -8.35
N GLN A 50 -24.21 1.07 -7.68
CA GLN A 50 -24.81 0.77 -6.39
C GLN A 50 -26.33 0.83 -6.50
N GLY A 51 -27.00 -0.24 -6.06
CA GLY A 51 -28.42 -0.28 -5.80
C GLY A 51 -28.66 -0.82 -4.40
N ILE A 52 -29.28 -0.03 -3.53
CA ILE A 52 -29.58 -0.40 -2.14
C ILE A 52 -31.04 -0.06 -1.84
N SER A 53 -31.67 -0.83 -0.97
CA SER A 53 -32.98 -0.54 -0.39
C SER A 53 -32.84 -0.23 1.10
N GLN A 54 -33.82 0.48 1.65
CA GLN A 54 -33.84 0.87 3.06
C GLN A 54 -35.24 0.68 3.65
N ASP A 55 -35.30 0.36 4.94
CA ASP A 55 -36.55 0.12 5.66
C ASP A 55 -36.46 0.63 7.11
N ASN A 56 -37.58 1.12 7.66
CA ASN A 56 -37.72 1.46 9.08
C ASN A 56 -39.17 1.36 9.56
N ASP A 57 -39.36 1.20 10.88
CA ASP A 57 -40.69 1.09 11.51
C ASP A 57 -41.55 2.36 11.34
N ALA A 58 -40.91 3.52 11.15
CA ALA A 58 -41.61 4.79 10.98
C ALA A 58 -42.23 4.96 9.58
N GLY A 59 -41.89 4.12 8.61
CA GLY A 59 -42.35 4.21 7.23
C GLY A 59 -41.99 5.54 6.55
N SER A 60 -40.93 6.20 7.02
CA SER A 60 -40.61 7.59 6.66
C SER A 60 -39.45 7.70 5.65
N LEU A 61 -38.97 6.59 5.12
CA LEU A 61 -37.83 6.55 4.21
C LEU A 61 -38.29 6.71 2.76
N GLY A 62 -37.54 7.51 2.00
CA GLY A 62 -37.75 7.63 0.55
C GLY A 62 -37.23 6.42 -0.22
N GLU A 63 -37.69 6.27 -1.46
CA GLU A 63 -37.11 5.29 -2.39
C GLU A 63 -35.69 5.70 -2.78
N LEU A 64 -34.77 4.74 -2.79
CA LEU A 64 -33.39 4.95 -3.21
C LEU A 64 -33.24 4.52 -4.66
N GLU A 65 -32.69 5.40 -5.49
CA GLU A 65 -32.36 5.08 -6.87
C GLU A 65 -31.03 4.32 -6.95
N SER A 66 -30.93 3.43 -7.93
CA SER A 66 -29.65 2.79 -8.26
C SER A 66 -28.85 3.67 -9.20
N ASN A 67 -27.58 3.91 -8.90
CA ASN A 67 -26.74 4.80 -9.70
C ASN A 67 -25.26 4.42 -9.62
N PHE A 68 -24.45 5.03 -10.47
CA PHE A 68 -23.01 4.99 -10.36
C PHE A 68 -22.52 5.95 -9.27
N ASN A 69 -21.60 5.46 -8.44
CA ASN A 69 -20.85 6.30 -7.52
C ASN A 69 -19.80 7.13 -8.29
N LEU A 70 -19.32 8.20 -7.67
CA LEU A 70 -18.16 8.93 -8.19
C LEU A 70 -16.99 7.95 -8.37
N ALA A 71 -16.38 7.94 -9.55
CA ALA A 71 -15.21 7.10 -9.81
C ALA A 71 -14.04 7.52 -8.90
N THR A 72 -13.39 6.54 -8.28
CA THR A 72 -12.20 6.76 -7.45
C THR A 72 -10.95 6.39 -8.24
N SER A 73 -9.85 7.11 -7.99
CA SER A 73 -8.58 6.87 -8.69
C SER A 73 -7.36 7.07 -7.77
N ASN A 74 -6.35 6.22 -7.92
CA ASN A 74 -5.05 6.33 -7.25
C ASN A 74 -3.93 6.47 -8.30
N LEU A 75 -2.90 7.25 -7.97
CA LEU A 75 -1.59 7.27 -8.63
C LEU A 75 -0.55 6.80 -7.62
N ASP A 76 0.19 5.76 -7.99
CA ASP A 76 1.25 5.18 -7.17
C ASP A 76 2.61 5.38 -7.85
N ILE A 77 3.59 5.83 -7.08
CA ILE A 77 4.97 5.94 -7.52
C ILE A 77 5.82 5.13 -6.54
N ASP A 78 6.37 4.03 -7.03
CA ASP A 78 7.30 3.16 -6.31
C ASP A 78 8.69 3.32 -6.88
N VAL A 79 9.70 3.50 -6.02
CA VAL A 79 11.07 3.74 -6.48
C VAL A 79 12.05 2.88 -5.69
N ALA A 80 12.84 2.07 -6.38
CA ALA A 80 14.04 1.45 -5.82
C ALA A 80 15.19 2.46 -5.94
N LEU A 81 15.64 2.99 -4.83
CA LEU A 81 16.62 4.09 -4.77
C LEU A 81 18.06 3.57 -4.67
N ALA A 82 18.25 2.49 -3.90
CA ALA A 82 19.51 1.78 -3.75
C ALA A 82 19.22 0.31 -3.40
N ASN A 83 20.24 -0.55 -3.36
CA ASN A 83 20.09 -1.94 -2.92
C ASN A 83 19.48 -1.98 -1.51
N GLY A 84 18.27 -2.53 -1.38
CA GLY A 84 17.50 -2.56 -0.14
C GLY A 84 17.00 -1.22 0.39
N LEU A 85 16.95 -0.17 -0.44
CA LEU A 85 16.33 1.12 -0.12
C LEU A 85 15.26 1.46 -1.14
N ARG A 86 14.02 1.64 -0.69
CA ARG A 86 12.91 2.01 -1.58
C ARG A 86 12.03 3.11 -1.01
N MET A 87 11.28 3.74 -1.89
CA MET A 87 10.24 4.72 -1.58
C MET A 87 8.90 4.26 -2.17
N HIS A 88 7.81 4.61 -1.49
CA HIS A 88 6.45 4.54 -2.01
C HIS A 88 5.77 5.89 -1.82
N LEU A 89 5.01 6.34 -2.81
CA LEU A 89 4.14 7.50 -2.74
C LEU A 89 2.80 7.15 -3.36
N ARG A 90 1.70 7.42 -2.65
CA ARG A 90 0.33 7.28 -3.15
C ARG A 90 -0.38 8.62 -3.09
N THR A 91 -0.96 8.98 -4.23
CA THR A 91 -1.83 10.15 -4.38
C THR A 91 -3.21 9.67 -4.79
N TYR A 92 -4.24 10.09 -4.08
CA TYR A 92 -5.60 9.91 -4.57
C TYR A 92 -5.89 11.00 -5.59
N LEU A 93 -6.19 10.59 -6.81
CA LEU A 93 -6.57 11.48 -7.91
C LEU A 93 -8.05 11.89 -7.79
N SER A 94 -8.89 10.99 -7.28
CA SER A 94 -10.28 11.25 -6.89
C SER A 94 -10.69 10.30 -5.76
N SER A 95 -11.51 10.77 -4.82
CA SER A 95 -12.01 9.97 -3.68
C SER A 95 -13.44 10.37 -3.31
N GLN A 96 -14.16 9.54 -2.55
CA GLN A 96 -15.55 9.83 -2.16
C GLN A 96 -15.70 11.17 -1.41
N HIS A 97 -14.71 11.52 -0.58
CA HIS A 97 -14.73 12.75 0.24
C HIS A 97 -14.05 13.96 -0.41
N HIS A 98 -13.31 13.77 -1.50
CA HIS A 98 -12.58 14.84 -2.19
C HIS A 98 -12.58 14.59 -3.70
N SER A 99 -13.15 15.55 -4.44
CA SER A 99 -13.05 15.62 -5.90
C SER A 99 -11.67 16.07 -6.38
N GLU A 100 -10.85 16.61 -5.49
CA GLU A 100 -9.51 17.09 -5.77
C GLU A 100 -8.45 16.01 -5.50
N THR A 101 -7.31 16.18 -6.16
CA THR A 101 -6.14 15.34 -5.95
C THR A 101 -5.41 15.71 -4.65
N TYR A 102 -5.06 14.71 -3.83
CA TYR A 102 -4.27 14.91 -2.62
C TYR A 102 -3.39 13.70 -2.31
N VAL A 103 -2.30 13.94 -1.59
CA VAL A 103 -1.35 12.91 -1.18
C VAL A 103 -1.97 12.11 -0.04
N LYS A 104 -2.15 10.79 -0.23
CA LYS A 104 -2.55 9.87 0.84
C LYS A 104 -1.42 9.72 1.85
N GLY A 105 -0.22 9.52 1.31
CA GLY A 105 0.97 9.29 2.09
C GLY A 105 2.09 8.72 1.25
N GLY A 106 3.21 8.49 1.90
CA GLY A 106 4.39 7.85 1.34
C GLY A 106 5.40 7.53 2.43
N TYR A 107 6.25 6.55 2.15
CA TYR A 107 7.27 6.10 3.09
C TYR A 107 8.54 5.68 2.37
N MET A 108 9.64 5.75 3.12
CA MET A 108 10.90 5.10 2.81
C MET A 108 10.94 3.77 3.56
N GLN A 109 11.39 2.72 2.90
CA GLN A 109 11.64 1.41 3.51
C GLN A 109 13.12 1.06 3.30
N VAL A 110 13.75 0.63 4.39
CA VAL A 110 15.17 0.30 4.48
C VAL A 110 15.30 -1.13 4.96
N ASP A 111 15.78 -1.98 4.07
CA ASP A 111 16.12 -3.38 4.30
C ASP A 111 17.63 -3.60 4.30
N ARG A 112 18.40 -2.68 3.68
CA ARG A 112 19.86 -2.70 3.66
C ARG A 112 20.42 -1.27 3.75
N LEU A 113 21.64 -1.15 4.25
CA LEU A 113 22.35 0.13 4.39
C LEU A 113 23.56 0.26 3.44
N ASP A 114 23.58 -0.55 2.37
CA ASP A 114 24.70 -0.60 1.41
C ASP A 114 24.91 0.74 0.67
N PHE A 115 23.90 1.62 0.63
CA PHE A 115 24.01 2.98 0.09
C PHE A 115 24.92 3.90 0.92
N ILE A 116 25.24 3.55 2.16
CA ILE A 116 26.21 4.24 3.01
C ILE A 116 27.62 3.72 2.69
N SER A 117 27.79 2.41 2.83
CA SER A 117 28.96 1.66 2.38
C SER A 117 28.57 0.18 2.27
N GLU A 118 29.15 -0.53 1.30
CA GLU A 118 28.89 -1.95 1.08
C GLU A 118 29.06 -2.77 2.37
N GLY A 119 28.01 -3.51 2.76
CA GLY A 119 28.01 -4.38 3.94
C GLY A 119 27.85 -3.66 5.28
N PHE A 120 27.55 -2.35 5.29
CA PHE A 120 27.36 -1.61 6.54
C PHE A 120 26.21 -2.19 7.37
N ALA A 121 26.53 -2.57 8.61
CA ALA A 121 25.58 -3.16 9.56
C ALA A 121 24.78 -4.36 9.02
N SER A 122 25.31 -5.10 8.03
CA SER A 122 24.62 -6.23 7.40
C SER A 122 24.08 -7.23 8.41
N GLY A 123 24.89 -7.65 9.39
CA GLY A 123 24.44 -8.60 10.42
C GLY A 123 23.26 -8.13 11.29
N LEU A 124 22.96 -6.82 11.34
CA LEU A 124 21.73 -6.30 11.94
C LEU A 124 20.59 -6.26 10.91
N MET A 125 20.87 -5.71 9.72
CA MET A 125 19.88 -5.52 8.66
C MET A 125 19.37 -6.85 8.08
N ASP A 126 20.14 -7.94 8.20
CA ASP A 126 19.70 -9.31 7.89
C ASP A 126 18.54 -9.79 8.78
N HIS A 127 18.18 -9.01 9.82
CA HIS A 127 17.05 -9.30 10.71
C HIS A 127 16.10 -8.10 10.90
N VAL A 128 16.42 -6.92 10.37
CA VAL A 128 15.72 -5.69 10.69
C VAL A 128 15.31 -4.94 9.43
N ARG A 129 14.03 -4.54 9.39
CA ARG A 129 13.50 -3.57 8.42
C ARG A 129 13.04 -2.31 9.14
N ILE A 130 13.26 -1.17 8.51
CA ILE A 130 12.79 0.13 9.01
C ILE A 130 11.90 0.77 7.94
N LYS A 131 10.73 1.27 8.32
CA LYS A 131 9.88 2.15 7.48
C LYS A 131 9.70 3.50 8.16
N VAL A 132 9.78 4.60 7.42
CA VAL A 132 9.54 5.95 7.95
C VAL A 132 8.84 6.79 6.89
N GLY A 133 7.81 7.53 7.28
CA GLY A 133 7.11 8.44 6.37
C GLY A 133 5.80 8.99 6.93
N HIS A 134 5.01 9.60 6.04
CA HIS A 134 3.61 9.90 6.32
C HIS A 134 2.80 8.73 5.78
N MET A 135 2.45 7.77 6.62
CA MET A 135 1.87 6.50 6.18
C MET A 135 0.77 6.02 7.12
N GLU A 136 0.08 4.98 6.70
CA GLU A 136 -0.90 4.30 7.53
C GLU A 136 -0.15 3.40 8.52
N PRO A 137 -0.35 3.55 9.84
CA PRO A 137 0.24 2.63 10.80
C PRO A 137 -0.25 1.22 10.55
N ASN A 138 0.67 0.26 10.57
CA ASN A 138 0.37 -1.15 10.40
C ASN A 138 -0.38 -1.70 11.63
N TYR A 139 -1.70 -1.63 11.57
CA TYR A 139 -2.58 -2.09 12.65
C TYR A 139 -3.80 -2.84 12.11
N GLY A 140 -3.95 -4.07 12.60
CA GLY A 140 -5.08 -4.92 12.25
C GLY A 140 -4.95 -5.53 10.85
N ASP A 141 -5.60 -6.67 10.67
CA ASP A 141 -5.49 -7.45 9.44
C ASP A 141 -6.13 -6.74 8.21
N ALA A 142 -7.12 -5.85 8.47
CA ALA A 142 -7.74 -5.04 7.43
C ALA A 142 -6.73 -4.15 6.68
N HIS A 143 -5.64 -3.72 7.33
CA HIS A 143 -4.58 -2.91 6.74
C HIS A 143 -4.08 -3.46 5.39
N PHE A 144 -4.04 -4.79 5.24
CA PHE A 144 -3.45 -5.47 4.09
C PHE A 144 -4.44 -5.82 2.98
N ARG A 145 -5.74 -5.80 3.26
CA ARG A 145 -6.78 -6.27 2.33
C ARG A 145 -7.94 -5.31 2.13
N ARG A 146 -8.05 -4.24 2.93
CA ARG A 146 -9.12 -3.26 2.76
C ARG A 146 -8.96 -2.54 1.42
N THR A 147 -10.09 -2.13 0.85
CA THR A 147 -10.09 -1.26 -0.32
C THR A 147 -9.46 0.08 0.07
N ASP A 148 -8.35 0.44 -0.57
CA ASP A 148 -7.66 1.70 -0.36
C ASP A 148 -8.01 2.68 -1.49
N ASN A 149 -9.11 3.42 -1.31
CA ASN A 149 -9.74 4.27 -2.33
C ASN A 149 -10.05 3.48 -3.62
N ALA A 150 -9.30 3.70 -4.71
CA ALA A 150 -9.51 2.99 -5.96
C ALA A 150 -8.92 1.57 -6.00
N PHE A 151 -8.05 1.23 -5.04
CA PHE A 151 -7.36 -0.05 -5.00
C PHE A 151 -8.23 -1.09 -4.27
N ALA A 152 -8.98 -1.89 -5.03
CA ALA A 152 -9.93 -2.87 -4.49
C ALA A 152 -9.54 -4.34 -4.74
N ILE A 153 -8.48 -4.62 -5.51
CA ILE A 153 -8.18 -5.97 -6.01
C ILE A 153 -7.87 -6.99 -4.89
N HIS A 154 -7.41 -6.53 -3.73
CA HIS A 154 -7.11 -7.38 -2.57
C HIS A 154 -8.28 -7.54 -1.60
N ASN A 155 -9.36 -6.76 -1.76
CA ASN A 155 -10.53 -6.84 -0.89
C ASN A 155 -11.49 -7.91 -1.40
N PRO A 156 -11.79 -8.97 -0.62
CA PRO A 156 -12.77 -9.98 -1.02
C PRO A 156 -14.23 -9.48 -0.94
N PHE A 157 -14.47 -8.28 -0.39
CA PHE A 157 -15.80 -7.69 -0.23
C PHE A 157 -15.98 -6.44 -1.12
N VAL A 158 -17.24 -6.02 -1.28
CA VAL A 158 -17.60 -4.81 -2.07
C VAL A 158 -17.18 -3.52 -1.35
N GLY A 159 -17.00 -3.54 -0.03
CA GLY A 159 -16.61 -2.39 0.78
C GLY A 159 -15.77 -2.77 2.01
N ASN A 160 -15.33 -1.75 2.75
CA ASN A 160 -14.56 -1.92 3.99
C ASN A 160 -15.48 -2.21 5.19
N TYR A 161 -14.87 -2.49 6.33
CA TYR A 161 -15.59 -2.65 7.60
C TYR A 161 -16.28 -1.36 8.04
N ILE A 162 -17.38 -1.50 8.77
CA ILE A 162 -18.11 -0.36 9.35
C ILE A 162 -17.22 0.42 10.32
N MET A 163 -16.40 -0.30 11.10
CA MET A 163 -15.31 0.26 11.87
C MET A 163 -14.00 -0.03 11.13
N ASP A 164 -13.51 0.96 10.38
CA ASP A 164 -12.23 0.90 9.66
C ASP A 164 -11.18 1.70 10.44
N SER A 165 -10.10 1.04 10.84
CA SER A 165 -8.98 1.67 11.57
C SER A 165 -7.98 2.28 10.61
N PHE A 166 -8.46 3.19 9.75
CA PHE A 166 -7.65 3.90 8.78
C PHE A 166 -7.28 5.31 9.26
N THR A 167 -5.98 5.61 9.28
CA THR A 167 -5.44 6.96 9.44
C THR A 167 -4.13 7.06 8.66
N THR A 168 -3.68 8.26 8.33
CA THR A 168 -2.33 8.49 7.81
C THR A 168 -1.63 9.55 8.62
N GLU A 169 -0.48 9.21 9.17
CA GLU A 169 0.24 10.03 10.14
C GLU A 169 1.75 9.98 9.87
N VAL A 170 2.49 10.95 10.38
CA VAL A 170 3.96 10.92 10.32
C VAL A 170 4.44 9.94 11.37
N GLY A 171 5.09 8.86 10.94
CA GLY A 171 5.50 7.81 11.85
C GLY A 171 6.65 6.96 11.31
N GLY A 172 7.10 6.05 12.15
CA GLY A 172 8.12 5.07 11.84
C GLY A 172 7.78 3.71 12.41
N GLU A 173 8.18 2.67 11.69
CA GLU A 173 7.99 1.27 12.05
C GLU A 173 9.34 0.55 12.00
N VAL A 174 9.59 -0.28 13.00
CA VAL A 174 10.73 -1.20 13.04
C VAL A 174 10.20 -2.62 13.08
N TYR A 175 10.70 -3.43 12.17
CA TYR A 175 10.38 -4.84 12.04
C TYR A 175 11.60 -5.66 12.42
N VAL A 176 11.39 -6.73 13.18
CA VAL A 176 12.42 -7.74 13.50
C VAL A 176 11.94 -9.09 12.99
N HIS A 177 12.73 -9.70 12.10
CA HIS A 177 12.42 -10.95 11.42
C HIS A 177 13.26 -12.12 11.96
N GLY A 178 12.65 -13.31 12.08
CA GLY A 178 13.36 -14.53 12.44
C GLY A 178 12.50 -15.79 12.31
N ASN A 179 13.04 -16.83 11.67
CA ASN A 179 12.44 -18.18 11.57
C ASN A 179 10.97 -18.19 11.09
N GLY A 180 10.65 -17.38 10.07
CA GLY A 180 9.30 -17.29 9.50
C GLY A 180 8.29 -16.48 10.34
N LEU A 181 8.74 -15.89 11.45
CA LEU A 181 7.97 -14.95 12.26
C LEU A 181 8.59 -13.56 12.16
N PHE A 182 7.79 -12.54 12.45
CA PHE A 182 8.28 -11.19 12.64
C PHE A 182 7.51 -10.48 13.75
N GLY A 183 8.16 -9.50 14.37
CA GLY A 183 7.53 -8.54 15.26
C GLY A 183 7.66 -7.14 14.68
N MET A 184 6.64 -6.29 14.88
CA MET A 184 6.64 -4.90 14.43
C MET A 184 6.30 -3.99 15.61
N ILE A 185 7.05 -2.89 15.74
CA ILE A 185 6.76 -1.78 16.65
C ILE A 185 6.69 -0.50 15.83
N GLY A 186 5.58 0.22 15.95
CA GLY A 186 5.35 1.51 15.30
C GLY A 186 5.23 2.65 16.31
N LEU A 187 5.60 3.84 15.88
CA LEU A 187 5.38 5.11 16.58
C LEU A 187 4.89 6.16 15.58
N THR A 188 3.94 6.98 16.01
CA THR A 188 3.46 8.18 15.31
C THR A 188 3.54 9.41 16.21
#